data_AF-A0A1Y5ZKV1-F1
#
_entry.id   AF-A0A1Y5ZKV1-F1
#
_cell.length_a   1.000
_cell.length_b   1.000
_cell.length_c   1.000
_cell.angle_alpha   90.00
_cell.angle_beta   90.00
_cell.angle_gamma   90.00
#
_symmetry.space_group_name_H-M   'P 1'
#
loop_
_entity.id
_entity.type
_entity.pdbx_description
1 polymer ?
#
loop_
_entity_poly.entity_id
_entity_poly.type
_entity_poly.pdbx_seq_one_letter_code
_entity_poly.pdbx_strand_id
1 'polypeptide(L)'
;MKKLSKVMSFCFAASMLVVTGCEKSEIKAQANETIEQLDEAPEVTEKEAKKIVRKSVDAIANAFSEMEKENGWSRNNPGDLATAKKGVKGLVTEKFVENQLPNSLETFNRSRETDMLPFPINIEPEMRLTYTQKDKNLMIETIIPSNDMGNEAEIWEFIFVHKDGKWLMDKWSSHTPRDLKLTKEEASEFLKIRGFKNVDFVKEENSGDKKYIFKENTRSIAVDAKTSVITYNLDEQKQEKEAKENSSQEHENIKENNMSTHATSKEEKQTKKETSSAVGKSKVLNELAALENQEKHTNVMSTNDIVNEIEGNYELWDNKLNEIYSTLKNTMSPDAFQSLKTKQIAWVKEKESKVKAIGTDTNNGTMRRIDASEEKYKMTKERCYELVNGYMN
;
A
#
# COMPACT_ATOMS: atom_id res chain seq x y z
N MET A 1 -54.28 8.98 -26.16
CA MET A 1 -55.22 9.78 -25.32
C MET A 1 -56.26 8.86 -24.71
N LYS A 2 -56.83 9.23 -23.56
CA LYS A 2 -58.00 8.63 -22.86
C LYS A 2 -57.91 7.15 -22.45
N LYS A 3 -57.95 6.94 -21.13
CA LYS A 3 -58.36 5.69 -20.46
C LYS A 3 -59.85 5.41 -20.74
N LEU A 4 -60.30 4.18 -20.49
CA LEU A 4 -61.50 3.94 -19.67
C LEU A 4 -61.51 2.52 -19.12
N SER A 5 -62.05 2.36 -17.92
CA SER A 5 -62.21 1.09 -17.22
C SER A 5 -63.69 0.78 -17.04
N LYS A 6 -64.03 -0.49 -16.75
CA LYS A 6 -65.19 -0.78 -15.90
C LYS A 6 -65.03 -2.11 -15.16
N VAL A 7 -65.27 -2.06 -13.86
CA VAL A 7 -65.52 -3.23 -13.01
C VAL A 7 -67.02 -3.52 -13.06
N MET A 8 -67.41 -4.79 -12.99
CA MET A 8 -68.71 -5.16 -12.44
C MET A 8 -68.55 -6.27 -11.40
N SER A 9 -69.01 -5.97 -10.19
CA SER A 9 -69.40 -6.97 -9.19
C SER A 9 -70.89 -7.26 -9.40
N PHE A 10 -71.33 -8.49 -9.19
CA PHE A 10 -72.73 -8.80 -8.87
C PHE A 10 -72.82 -10.01 -7.95
N CYS A 11 -73.88 -10.05 -7.14
CA CYS A 11 -73.92 -10.79 -5.88
C CYS A 11 -74.30 -12.27 -6.01
N PHE A 12 -73.96 -13.02 -4.95
CA PHE A 12 -74.56 -14.32 -4.63
C PHE A 12 -76.09 -14.25 -4.55
N ALA A 13 -76.76 -15.33 -4.96
CA ALA A 13 -78.10 -15.68 -4.53
C ALA A 13 -78.00 -16.92 -3.62
N ALA A 14 -78.74 -16.92 -2.50
CA ALA A 14 -78.73 -18.01 -1.53
C ALA A 14 -79.74 -19.12 -1.90
N SER A 15 -79.53 -20.32 -1.36
CA SER A 15 -80.56 -21.35 -1.27
C SER A 15 -80.34 -22.16 0.01
N MET A 16 -81.37 -22.20 0.85
CA MET A 16 -81.34 -22.92 2.12
C MET A 16 -81.62 -24.42 1.90
N LEU A 17 -80.92 -25.27 2.64
CA LEU A 17 -81.46 -26.56 3.06
C LEU A 17 -81.12 -26.74 4.54
N VAL A 18 -82.17 -26.84 5.37
CA VAL A 18 -82.06 -27.08 6.81
C VAL A 18 -82.66 -28.44 7.11
N VAL A 19 -81.85 -29.35 7.67
CA VAL A 19 -82.33 -30.55 8.36
C VAL A 19 -81.57 -30.63 9.68
N THR A 20 -82.29 -30.93 10.76
CA THR A 20 -81.87 -30.71 12.15
C THR A 20 -81.09 -31.89 12.74
N GLY A 21 -80.03 -31.58 13.48
CA GLY A 21 -79.36 -32.49 14.43
C GLY A 21 -78.85 -31.68 15.63
N CYS A 22 -79.01 -32.20 16.85
CA CYS A 22 -78.92 -31.39 18.08
C CYS A 22 -77.51 -30.90 18.45
N GLU A 23 -77.50 -29.82 19.23
CA GLU A 23 -76.34 -29.08 19.69
C GLU A 23 -75.33 -29.92 20.50
N LYS A 24 -74.05 -29.62 20.29
CA LYS A 24 -73.11 -29.42 21.40
C LYS A 24 -72.18 -28.26 21.05
N SER A 25 -71.84 -27.46 22.06
CA SER A 25 -71.31 -26.11 21.91
C SER A 25 -69.93 -26.04 21.26
N GLU A 26 -69.70 -24.92 20.59
CA GLU A 26 -68.44 -24.52 19.99
C GLU A 26 -67.30 -24.50 21.02
N ILE A 27 -66.14 -25.10 20.67
CA ILE A 27 -64.92 -24.32 20.42
C ILE A 27 -64.21 -24.99 19.24
N LYS A 28 -64.37 -24.46 18.02
CA LYS A 28 -63.40 -24.75 16.94
C LYS A 28 -62.19 -23.87 17.18
N ALA A 29 -61.20 -24.41 17.90
CA ALA A 29 -59.84 -23.91 17.81
C ALA A 29 -59.34 -24.18 16.38
N GLN A 30 -59.62 -23.25 15.48
CA GLN A 30 -59.00 -23.21 14.16
C GLN A 30 -57.52 -22.89 14.40
N ALA A 31 -56.73 -23.94 14.55
CA ALA A 31 -55.29 -23.81 14.67
C ALA A 31 -54.79 -23.09 13.41
N ASN A 32 -54.39 -21.84 13.58
CA ASN A 32 -53.43 -21.26 12.66
C ASN A 32 -52.18 -22.13 12.77
N GLU A 33 -51.93 -22.93 11.73
CA GLU A 33 -50.56 -23.23 11.32
C GLU A 33 -49.93 -21.91 10.85
N THR A 34 -49.72 -20.99 11.81
CA THR A 34 -48.74 -19.93 11.69
C THR A 34 -47.44 -20.65 11.36
N ILE A 35 -46.88 -20.36 10.20
CA ILE A 35 -45.70 -21.05 9.71
C ILE A 35 -44.51 -20.62 10.58
N GLU A 36 -44.31 -21.33 11.69
CA GLU A 36 -43.00 -21.51 12.29
C GLU A 36 -42.14 -22.35 11.33
N GLN A 37 -41.81 -21.75 10.18
CA GLN A 37 -40.54 -22.04 9.55
C GLN A 37 -39.48 -21.63 10.57
N LEU A 38 -38.99 -22.63 11.31
CA LEU A 38 -37.78 -22.51 12.09
C LEU A 38 -36.70 -21.89 11.19
N ASP A 39 -35.95 -20.94 11.74
CA ASP A 39 -34.83 -20.27 11.05
C ASP A 39 -33.61 -21.21 10.99
N GLU A 40 -33.87 -22.42 10.46
CA GLU A 40 -32.89 -23.46 10.18
C GLU A 40 -31.96 -22.96 9.08
N ALA A 41 -30.71 -22.75 9.44
CA ALA A 41 -29.69 -22.35 8.51
C ALA A 41 -29.47 -23.46 7.48
N PRO A 42 -29.42 -23.14 6.16
CA PRO A 42 -29.06 -24.13 5.16
C PRO A 42 -27.65 -24.67 5.43
N GLU A 43 -27.41 -25.93 5.07
CA GLU A 43 -26.07 -26.52 5.11
C GLU A 43 -25.17 -25.78 4.11
N VAL A 44 -24.03 -25.28 4.60
CA VAL A 44 -23.10 -24.47 3.82
C VAL A 44 -22.04 -25.36 3.18
N THR A 45 -21.94 -25.34 1.85
CA THR A 45 -20.81 -25.95 1.13
C THR A 45 -19.57 -25.07 1.22
N GLU A 46 -18.36 -25.63 1.01
CA GLU A 46 -17.10 -24.86 0.93
C GLU A 46 -17.23 -23.66 -0.02
N LYS A 47 -17.81 -23.90 -1.21
CA LYS A 47 -18.07 -22.90 -2.26
C LYS A 47 -19.05 -21.79 -1.84
N GLU A 48 -19.82 -22.00 -0.79
CA GLU A 48 -20.69 -20.99 -0.17
C GLU A 48 -19.99 -20.31 1.00
N ALA A 49 -19.25 -21.04 1.83
CA ALA A 49 -18.40 -20.45 2.87
C ALA A 49 -17.43 -19.40 2.30
N LYS A 50 -16.69 -19.72 1.21
CA LYS A 50 -15.81 -18.75 0.52
C LYS A 50 -16.55 -17.49 0.06
N LYS A 51 -17.79 -17.62 -0.42
CA LYS A 51 -18.62 -16.50 -0.85
C LYS A 51 -19.17 -15.70 0.33
N ILE A 52 -19.57 -16.36 1.41
CA ILE A 52 -20.11 -15.73 2.62
C ILE A 52 -19.02 -14.85 3.24
N VAL A 53 -17.83 -15.40 3.49
CA VAL A 53 -16.76 -14.65 4.17
C VAL A 53 -16.31 -13.43 3.36
N ARG A 54 -16.03 -13.60 2.04
CA ARG A 54 -15.64 -12.47 1.19
C ARG A 54 -16.76 -11.43 1.09
N LYS A 55 -18.00 -11.83 0.73
CA LYS A 55 -19.11 -10.87 0.57
C LYS A 55 -19.47 -10.12 1.85
N SER A 56 -19.40 -10.76 3.02
CA SER A 56 -19.74 -10.08 4.28
C SER A 56 -18.66 -9.11 4.72
N VAL A 57 -17.36 -9.42 4.50
CA VAL A 57 -16.27 -8.45 4.71
C VAL A 57 -16.38 -7.29 3.71
N ASP A 58 -16.56 -7.58 2.43
CA ASP A 58 -16.74 -6.58 1.37
C ASP A 58 -17.94 -5.68 1.67
N ALA A 59 -19.08 -6.23 2.09
CA ALA A 59 -20.29 -5.46 2.39
C ALA A 59 -20.10 -4.51 3.57
N ILE A 60 -19.38 -4.92 4.62
CA ILE A 60 -19.04 -4.04 5.75
C ILE A 60 -18.11 -2.93 5.28
N ALA A 61 -17.03 -3.25 4.55
CA ALA A 61 -16.09 -2.25 4.03
C ALA A 61 -16.77 -1.24 3.08
N ASN A 62 -17.64 -1.71 2.19
CA ASN A 62 -18.43 -0.85 1.29
C ASN A 62 -19.38 0.05 2.07
N ALA A 63 -20.13 -0.47 3.06
CA ALA A 63 -21.03 0.35 3.88
C ALA A 63 -20.28 1.47 4.63
N PHE A 64 -19.05 1.22 5.08
CA PHE A 64 -18.18 2.24 5.67
C PHE A 64 -17.72 3.30 4.66
N SER A 65 -17.40 2.91 3.42
CA SER A 65 -17.05 3.85 2.34
C SER A 65 -18.26 4.68 1.87
N GLU A 66 -19.44 4.08 1.80
CA GLU A 66 -20.70 4.79 1.51
C GLU A 66 -21.02 5.82 2.62
N MET A 67 -20.97 5.42 3.90
CA MET A 67 -21.15 6.35 5.02
C MET A 67 -20.12 7.49 5.02
N GLU A 68 -18.86 7.21 4.70
CA GLU A 68 -17.83 8.24 4.58
C GLU A 68 -18.17 9.28 3.52
N LYS A 69 -18.57 8.82 2.33
CA LYS A 69 -18.95 9.67 1.20
C LYS A 69 -20.20 10.48 1.49
N GLU A 70 -21.22 9.89 2.11
CA GLU A 70 -22.49 10.55 2.42
C GLU A 70 -22.38 11.59 3.55
N ASN A 71 -21.57 11.30 4.58
CA ASN A 71 -21.45 12.13 5.78
C ASN A 71 -20.22 13.04 5.77
N GLY A 72 -19.45 13.03 4.67
CA GLY A 72 -18.22 13.82 4.51
C GLY A 72 -17.14 13.46 5.53
N TRP A 73 -17.04 12.17 5.90
CA TRP A 73 -16.08 11.75 6.91
C TRP A 73 -14.64 11.95 6.41
N SER A 74 -13.78 12.44 7.29
CA SER A 74 -12.42 12.83 6.97
C SER A 74 -11.60 12.95 8.26
N ARG A 75 -10.31 13.28 8.14
CA ARG A 75 -9.44 13.58 9.30
C ARG A 75 -10.02 14.64 10.24
N ASN A 76 -10.71 15.65 9.69
CA ASN A 76 -11.30 16.76 10.45
C ASN A 76 -12.77 16.52 10.84
N ASN A 77 -13.35 15.40 10.39
CA ASN A 77 -14.74 15.00 10.63
C ASN A 77 -14.77 13.45 10.77
N PRO A 78 -14.24 12.90 11.88
CA PRO A 78 -14.12 11.45 12.05
C PRO A 78 -15.50 10.79 12.11
N GLY A 79 -15.58 9.53 11.67
CA GLY A 79 -16.83 8.80 11.62
C GLY A 79 -17.41 8.51 13.01
N ASP A 80 -18.73 8.64 13.14
CA ASP A 80 -19.45 8.51 14.40
C ASP A 80 -20.18 7.16 14.56
N LEU A 81 -20.30 6.70 15.81
CA LEU A 81 -20.86 5.39 16.13
C LEU A 81 -22.38 5.29 15.90
N ALA A 82 -23.13 6.40 15.96
CA ALA A 82 -24.58 6.39 15.75
C ALA A 82 -24.96 6.26 14.27
N THR A 83 -24.12 6.78 13.37
CA THR A 83 -24.22 6.57 11.92
C THR A 83 -23.65 5.21 11.53
N ALA A 84 -22.47 4.83 12.05
CA ALA A 84 -21.89 3.50 11.82
C ALA A 84 -22.87 2.36 12.15
N LYS A 85 -23.59 2.48 13.28
CA LYS A 85 -24.66 1.54 13.71
C LYS A 85 -25.85 1.43 12.74
N LYS A 86 -26.09 2.45 11.90
CA LYS A 86 -27.16 2.41 10.88
C LYS A 86 -26.66 1.73 9.61
N GLY A 87 -25.45 2.06 9.13
CA GLY A 87 -24.92 1.52 7.88
C GLY A 87 -24.66 0.01 7.92
N VAL A 88 -24.16 -0.53 9.04
CA VAL A 88 -23.92 -1.99 9.17
C VAL A 88 -25.18 -2.81 9.45
N LYS A 89 -26.36 -2.18 9.55
CA LYS A 89 -27.61 -2.84 9.99
C LYS A 89 -28.04 -3.91 8.98
N GLY A 90 -28.08 -5.16 9.43
CA GLY A 90 -28.44 -6.32 8.58
C GLY A 90 -27.27 -6.90 7.78
N LEU A 91 -26.04 -6.44 8.05
CA LEU A 91 -24.80 -7.12 7.67
C LEU A 91 -24.17 -7.86 8.86
N VAL A 92 -24.41 -7.35 10.08
CA VAL A 92 -23.79 -7.81 11.33
C VAL A 92 -24.83 -8.04 12.43
N THR A 93 -24.46 -8.78 13.49
CA THR A 93 -25.31 -9.01 14.67
C THR A 93 -25.29 -7.83 15.65
N GLU A 94 -26.25 -7.79 16.57
CA GLU A 94 -26.27 -6.84 17.69
C GLU A 94 -25.01 -6.97 18.57
N LYS A 95 -24.53 -8.21 18.78
CA LYS A 95 -23.29 -8.52 19.50
C LYS A 95 -22.05 -7.97 18.78
N PHE A 96 -22.00 -7.99 17.44
CA PHE A 96 -20.94 -7.31 16.68
C PHE A 96 -21.02 -5.78 16.86
N VAL A 97 -22.23 -5.21 16.80
CA VAL A 97 -22.49 -3.78 17.03
C VAL A 97 -22.00 -3.30 18.40
N GLU A 98 -22.10 -4.15 19.42
CA GLU A 98 -21.63 -3.87 20.77
C GLU A 98 -20.11 -4.09 20.94
N ASN A 99 -19.57 -5.21 20.44
CA ASN A 99 -18.25 -5.72 20.83
C ASN A 99 -17.15 -5.61 19.76
N GLN A 100 -17.50 -5.19 18.53
CA GLN A 100 -16.56 -5.13 17.38
C GLN A 100 -16.63 -3.80 16.64
N LEU A 101 -17.83 -3.26 16.44
CA LEU A 101 -18.05 -2.02 15.71
C LEU A 101 -17.30 -0.80 16.28
N PRO A 102 -17.20 -0.57 17.61
CA PRO A 102 -16.44 0.56 18.15
C PRO A 102 -14.96 0.55 17.75
N ASN A 103 -14.28 -0.58 17.92
CA ASN A 103 -12.87 -0.73 17.57
C ASN A 103 -12.64 -0.71 16.04
N SER A 104 -13.59 -1.25 15.28
CA SER A 104 -13.58 -1.20 13.82
C SER A 104 -13.71 0.24 13.31
N LEU A 105 -14.58 1.04 13.92
CA LEU A 105 -14.73 2.46 13.63
C LEU A 105 -13.50 3.29 14.05
N GLU A 106 -12.90 3.00 15.21
CA GLU A 106 -11.64 3.63 15.63
C GLU A 106 -10.53 3.36 14.61
N THR A 107 -10.37 2.10 14.20
CA THR A 107 -9.38 1.69 13.20
C THR A 107 -9.63 2.37 11.85
N PHE A 108 -10.89 2.41 11.40
CA PHE A 108 -11.32 3.13 10.18
C PHE A 108 -11.14 4.66 10.27
N ASN A 109 -11.15 5.24 11.46
CA ASN A 109 -10.80 6.64 11.64
C ASN A 109 -9.27 6.85 11.61
N ARG A 110 -8.48 5.91 12.15
CA ARG A 110 -7.01 5.95 12.15
C ARG A 110 -6.38 5.60 10.79
N SER A 111 -7.05 4.83 9.94
CA SER A 111 -6.63 4.55 8.55
C SER A 111 -6.69 5.77 7.62
N ARG A 112 -7.09 6.96 8.11
CA ARG A 112 -6.94 8.25 7.42
C ARG A 112 -5.64 8.99 7.77
N GLU A 113 -4.88 8.48 8.74
CA GLU A 113 -3.59 9.04 9.17
C GLU A 113 -2.43 8.06 8.95
N THR A 114 -2.71 6.84 8.50
CA THR A 114 -1.78 5.72 8.37
C THR A 114 -2.22 4.81 7.22
N ASP A 115 -1.28 4.10 6.58
CA ASP A 115 -1.56 3.10 5.53
C ASP A 115 -2.16 1.79 6.07
N MET A 116 -2.83 1.85 7.22
CA MET A 116 -3.45 0.71 7.90
C MET A 116 -4.75 0.33 7.18
N LEU A 117 -4.86 -0.92 6.71
CA LEU A 117 -6.13 -1.45 6.20
C LEU A 117 -7.14 -1.55 7.35
N PRO A 118 -8.34 -0.92 7.26
CA PRO A 118 -9.28 -0.89 8.37
C PRO A 118 -10.15 -2.14 8.49
N PHE A 119 -10.21 -2.96 7.44
CA PHE A 119 -10.99 -4.19 7.35
C PHE A 119 -10.16 -5.29 6.65
N PRO A 120 -10.41 -6.59 6.94
CA PRO A 120 -9.64 -7.71 6.39
C PRO A 120 -10.01 -8.06 4.93
N ILE A 121 -10.02 -7.06 4.03
CA ILE A 121 -10.44 -7.23 2.63
C ILE A 121 -9.52 -8.16 1.81
N ASN A 122 -8.26 -8.31 2.24
CA ASN A 122 -7.22 -9.12 1.57
C ASN A 122 -7.17 -10.58 2.07
N ILE A 123 -8.27 -11.11 2.61
CA ILE A 123 -8.40 -12.55 2.92
C ILE A 123 -8.41 -13.39 1.64
N GLU A 124 -7.77 -14.55 1.66
CA GLU A 124 -7.68 -15.43 0.49
C GLU A 124 -8.33 -16.81 0.71
N PRO A 125 -9.68 -16.87 0.74
CA PRO A 125 -10.43 -18.10 0.96
C PRO A 125 -10.30 -19.12 -0.19
N GLU A 126 -9.84 -18.71 -1.38
CA GLU A 126 -9.50 -19.66 -2.44
C GLU A 126 -8.14 -20.35 -2.23
N MET A 127 -7.22 -19.70 -1.50
CA MET A 127 -5.92 -20.27 -1.12
C MET A 127 -6.04 -21.19 0.09
N ARG A 128 -6.64 -20.72 1.19
CA ARG A 128 -6.84 -21.51 2.41
C ARG A 128 -8.21 -21.22 3.02
N LEU A 129 -9.00 -22.27 3.25
CA LEU A 129 -10.26 -22.20 3.96
C LEU A 129 -10.43 -23.43 4.88
N THR A 130 -10.78 -23.19 6.14
CA THR A 130 -11.47 -24.17 6.98
C THR A 130 -12.84 -23.60 7.35
N TYR A 131 -13.83 -24.46 7.58
CA TYR A 131 -15.12 -24.01 8.11
C TYR A 131 -15.80 -25.10 8.92
N THR A 132 -16.60 -24.69 9.89
CA THR A 132 -17.49 -25.58 10.65
C THR A 132 -18.84 -24.91 10.84
N GLN A 133 -19.92 -25.63 10.53
CA GLN A 133 -21.28 -25.20 10.83
C GLN A 133 -21.83 -26.03 12.00
N LYS A 134 -22.51 -25.35 12.92
CA LYS A 134 -23.33 -25.97 13.95
C LYS A 134 -24.63 -25.19 14.09
N ASP A 135 -25.73 -25.82 13.68
CA ASP A 135 -27.05 -25.22 13.64
C ASP A 135 -26.99 -23.90 12.84
N LYS A 136 -27.45 -22.80 13.45
CA LYS A 136 -27.37 -21.43 12.91
C LYS A 136 -26.02 -20.73 13.09
N ASN A 137 -24.96 -21.40 13.50
CA ASN A 137 -23.63 -20.80 13.72
C ASN A 137 -22.66 -21.35 12.69
N LEU A 138 -21.90 -20.48 12.03
CA LEU A 138 -20.90 -20.84 11.03
C LEU A 138 -19.58 -20.15 11.39
N MET A 139 -18.55 -20.95 11.65
CA MET A 139 -17.18 -20.48 11.81
C MET A 139 -16.44 -20.73 10.51
N ILE A 140 -15.69 -19.74 10.03
CA ILE A 140 -14.81 -19.82 8.86
C ILE A 140 -13.44 -19.31 9.27
N GLU A 141 -12.38 -20.05 8.97
CA GLU A 141 -11.01 -19.53 9.03
C GLU A 141 -10.42 -19.44 7.63
N THR A 142 -9.63 -18.41 7.39
CA THR A 142 -8.91 -18.16 6.13
C THR A 142 -7.60 -17.43 6.43
N ILE A 143 -6.80 -17.15 5.41
CA ILE A 143 -5.49 -16.52 5.53
C ILE A 143 -5.51 -15.08 4.97
N ILE A 144 -4.79 -14.15 5.58
CA ILE A 144 -4.17 -13.02 4.88
C ILE A 144 -2.69 -13.36 4.74
N PRO A 145 -2.19 -13.66 3.52
CA PRO A 145 -0.77 -14.00 3.32
C PRO A 145 0.18 -12.82 3.54
N SER A 146 1.49 -13.09 3.50
CA SER A 146 2.52 -12.06 3.62
C SER A 146 2.40 -10.95 2.57
N ASN A 147 2.89 -9.76 2.92
CA ASN A 147 2.93 -8.59 2.05
C ASN A 147 4.36 -8.04 1.90
N ASP A 148 4.57 -7.16 0.91
CA ASP A 148 5.90 -6.62 0.58
C ASP A 148 6.47 -5.67 1.65
N MET A 149 5.68 -5.32 2.67
CA MET A 149 6.16 -4.58 3.86
C MET A 149 6.77 -5.51 4.92
N GLY A 150 6.93 -6.81 4.63
CA GLY A 150 7.59 -7.77 5.52
C GLY A 150 6.70 -8.32 6.65
N ASN A 151 5.39 -8.09 6.59
CA ASN A 151 4.44 -8.73 7.52
C ASN A 151 4.32 -10.22 7.18
N GLU A 152 4.39 -11.07 8.20
CA GLU A 152 4.07 -12.50 8.10
C GLU A 152 2.57 -12.72 7.86
N ALA A 153 2.17 -13.93 7.45
CA ALA A 153 0.76 -14.25 7.30
C ALA A 153 -0.03 -14.18 8.61
N GLU A 154 -1.31 -13.81 8.51
CA GLU A 154 -2.30 -13.95 9.58
C GLU A 154 -3.32 -15.03 9.24
N ILE A 155 -3.73 -15.81 10.24
CA ILE A 155 -4.96 -16.60 10.18
C ILE A 155 -6.10 -15.77 10.75
N TRP A 156 -7.17 -15.63 9.98
CA TRP A 156 -8.37 -14.86 10.31
C TRP A 156 -9.57 -15.78 10.54
N GLU A 157 -10.11 -15.73 11.75
CA GLU A 157 -11.37 -16.37 12.17
C GLU A 157 -12.54 -15.40 11.95
N PHE A 158 -13.61 -15.89 11.34
CA PHE A 158 -14.89 -15.19 11.17
C PHE A 158 -16.03 -16.05 11.71
N ILE A 159 -16.87 -15.48 12.57
CA ILE A 159 -18.04 -16.14 13.15
C ILE A 159 -19.29 -15.47 12.58
N PHE A 160 -20.18 -16.28 12.03
CA PHE A 160 -21.47 -15.86 11.49
C PHE A 160 -22.62 -16.52 12.23
N VAL A 161 -23.73 -15.80 12.35
CA VAL A 161 -25.02 -16.31 12.84
C VAL A 161 -26.05 -16.18 11.73
N HIS A 162 -26.74 -17.27 11.41
CA HIS A 162 -27.91 -17.23 10.55
C HIS A 162 -29.08 -16.61 11.32
N LYS A 163 -29.71 -15.60 10.72
CA LYS A 163 -30.91 -14.96 11.23
C LYS A 163 -31.70 -14.36 10.07
N ASP A 164 -33.03 -14.50 10.10
CA ASP A 164 -33.96 -13.88 9.14
C ASP A 164 -33.61 -14.25 7.68
N GLY A 165 -33.16 -15.50 7.44
CA GLY A 165 -32.74 -15.99 6.12
C GLY A 165 -31.39 -15.47 5.62
N LYS A 166 -30.51 -14.97 6.51
CA LYS A 166 -29.20 -14.39 6.16
C LYS A 166 -28.11 -14.79 7.15
N TRP A 167 -26.88 -14.97 6.66
CA TRP A 167 -25.68 -15.05 7.48
C TRP A 167 -25.20 -13.64 7.86
N LEU A 168 -25.24 -13.30 9.14
CA LEU A 168 -24.78 -12.02 9.71
C LEU A 168 -23.42 -12.21 10.39
N MET A 169 -22.49 -11.28 10.22
CA MET A 169 -21.20 -11.29 10.92
C MET A 169 -21.39 -11.03 12.42
N ASP A 170 -20.88 -11.91 13.27
CA ASP A 170 -20.98 -11.81 14.74
C ASP A 170 -19.64 -11.43 15.41
N LYS A 171 -18.52 -11.91 14.86
CA LYS A 171 -17.15 -11.58 15.28
C LYS A 171 -16.16 -11.84 14.14
N TRP A 172 -15.08 -11.08 14.12
CA TRP A 172 -13.83 -11.49 13.46
C TRP A 172 -12.64 -11.41 14.43
N SER A 173 -11.54 -12.10 14.14
CA SER A 173 -10.25 -11.90 14.82
C SER A 173 -9.10 -12.55 14.06
N SER A 174 -7.91 -11.94 14.11
CA SER A 174 -6.69 -12.48 13.53
C SER A 174 -5.72 -13.03 14.57
N HIS A 175 -4.78 -13.86 14.11
CA HIS A 175 -3.52 -14.12 14.81
C HIS A 175 -2.40 -14.50 13.83
N THR A 176 -1.16 -14.13 14.14
CA THR A 176 0.03 -14.64 13.44
C THR A 176 0.35 -16.06 13.96
N PRO A 177 0.38 -17.09 13.11
CA PRO A 177 0.75 -18.44 13.52
C PRO A 177 2.27 -18.56 13.67
N ARG A 178 2.76 -19.21 14.74
CA ARG A 178 4.20 -19.47 14.95
C ARG A 178 4.84 -20.37 13.88
N ASP A 179 4.00 -21.11 13.15
CA ASP A 179 4.34 -21.94 12.01
C ASP A 179 3.06 -22.09 11.17
N LEU A 180 3.01 -21.40 10.02
CA LEU A 180 1.87 -21.39 9.11
C LEU A 180 1.59 -22.77 8.48
N LYS A 181 2.62 -23.63 8.35
CA LYS A 181 2.55 -24.91 7.62
C LYS A 181 1.91 -24.76 6.25
N LEU A 182 2.43 -23.81 5.47
CA LEU A 182 2.04 -23.61 4.08
C LEU A 182 2.40 -24.85 3.26
N THR A 183 1.50 -25.28 2.40
CA THR A 183 1.74 -26.33 1.40
C THR A 183 2.32 -25.74 0.11
N LYS A 184 2.92 -26.60 -0.73
CA LYS A 184 3.40 -26.21 -2.07
C LYS A 184 2.26 -25.69 -2.95
N GLU A 185 1.09 -26.31 -2.82
CA GLU A 185 -0.16 -25.97 -3.50
C GLU A 185 -0.63 -24.57 -3.13
N GLU A 186 -0.72 -24.25 -1.83
CA GLU A 186 -1.08 -22.91 -1.34
C GLU A 186 -0.02 -21.86 -1.72
N ALA A 187 1.27 -22.21 -1.68
CA ALA A 187 2.34 -21.32 -2.15
C ALA A 187 2.23 -21.02 -3.65
N SER A 188 1.79 -21.99 -4.46
CA SER A 188 1.52 -21.78 -5.89
C SER A 188 0.28 -20.89 -6.12
N GLU A 189 -0.80 -21.08 -5.35
CA GLU A 189 -2.00 -20.24 -5.44
C GLU A 189 -1.71 -18.80 -4.99
N PHE A 190 -0.95 -18.62 -3.91
CA PHE A 190 -0.50 -17.32 -3.43
C PHE A 190 0.28 -16.54 -4.50
N LEU A 191 1.16 -17.20 -5.26
CA LEU A 191 1.86 -16.55 -6.37
C LEU A 191 0.90 -16.11 -7.48
N LYS A 192 -0.14 -16.87 -7.81
CA LYS A 192 -1.19 -16.44 -8.77
C LYS A 192 -1.95 -15.22 -8.26
N ILE A 193 -2.34 -15.22 -6.98
CA ILE A 193 -3.02 -14.11 -6.30
C ILE A 193 -2.15 -12.84 -6.33
N ARG A 194 -0.84 -12.97 -6.10
CA ARG A 194 0.14 -11.88 -6.19
C ARG A 194 0.51 -11.49 -7.64
N GLY A 195 -0.17 -12.05 -8.64
CA GLY A 195 -0.09 -11.65 -10.05
C GLY A 195 1.03 -12.29 -10.87
N PHE A 196 1.80 -13.23 -10.30
CA PHE A 196 2.84 -13.98 -11.02
C PHE A 196 2.20 -14.92 -12.05
N LYS A 197 2.87 -15.12 -13.20
CA LYS A 197 2.32 -15.82 -14.37
C LYS A 197 3.25 -16.93 -14.82
N ASN A 198 2.69 -18.12 -15.06
CA ASN A 198 3.44 -19.32 -15.48
C ASN A 198 4.57 -19.66 -14.48
N VAL A 199 4.24 -19.72 -13.19
CA VAL A 199 5.16 -20.09 -12.12
C VAL A 199 5.36 -21.60 -12.05
N ASP A 200 6.50 -22.08 -12.53
CA ASP A 200 6.88 -23.50 -12.45
C ASP A 200 7.50 -23.81 -11.09
N PHE A 201 7.10 -24.91 -10.45
CA PHE A 201 7.74 -25.40 -9.23
C PHE A 201 9.08 -26.08 -9.56
N VAL A 202 10.12 -25.76 -8.79
CA VAL A 202 11.51 -26.24 -9.02
C VAL A 202 11.93 -27.27 -7.97
N LYS A 203 11.88 -26.90 -6.68
CA LYS A 203 12.34 -27.74 -5.56
C LYS A 203 11.74 -27.28 -4.23
N GLU A 204 11.73 -28.17 -3.25
CA GLU A 204 11.72 -27.75 -1.84
C GLU A 204 13.15 -27.46 -1.38
N GLU A 205 13.32 -26.49 -0.48
CA GLU A 205 14.58 -26.23 0.20
C GLU A 205 14.38 -26.23 1.72
N ASN A 206 15.31 -26.85 2.45
CA ASN A 206 15.25 -27.02 3.91
C ASN A 206 16.51 -26.46 4.60
N SER A 207 17.12 -25.42 4.02
CA SER A 207 18.32 -24.72 4.50
C SER A 207 18.04 -23.78 5.69
N GLY A 208 17.20 -24.21 6.64
CA GLY A 208 16.55 -23.38 7.65
C GLY A 208 15.06 -23.72 7.71
N ASP A 209 14.21 -22.71 7.91
CA ASP A 209 12.76 -22.86 7.70
C ASP A 209 12.48 -23.30 6.24
N LYS A 210 11.53 -24.23 6.04
CA LYS A 210 11.24 -24.82 4.72
C LYS A 210 10.81 -23.73 3.72
N LYS A 211 11.27 -23.83 2.47
CA LYS A 211 10.87 -22.95 1.36
C LYS A 211 10.46 -23.74 0.12
N TYR A 212 9.47 -23.24 -0.61
CA TYR A 212 9.10 -23.72 -1.93
C TYR A 212 9.71 -22.80 -2.98
N ILE A 213 10.54 -23.37 -3.85
CA ILE A 213 11.23 -22.63 -4.91
C ILE A 213 10.44 -22.77 -6.20
N PHE A 214 10.06 -21.63 -6.77
CA PHE A 214 9.37 -21.48 -8.05
C PHE A 214 10.24 -20.66 -9.02
N LYS A 215 9.93 -20.75 -10.31
CA LYS A 215 10.56 -19.98 -11.36
C LYS A 215 9.52 -19.25 -12.20
N GLU A 216 9.74 -17.96 -12.43
CA GLU A 216 8.98 -17.16 -13.38
C GLU A 216 9.97 -16.61 -14.43
N ASN A 217 9.90 -17.09 -15.66
CA ASN A 217 10.83 -16.73 -16.74
C ASN A 217 12.31 -16.97 -16.33
N THR A 218 13.07 -15.90 -16.02
CA THR A 218 14.45 -15.97 -15.51
C THR A 218 14.55 -15.82 -13.99
N ARG A 219 13.49 -15.36 -13.31
CA ARG A 219 13.48 -15.04 -11.88
C ARG A 219 13.29 -16.28 -11.03
N SER A 220 14.12 -16.44 -9.99
CA SER A 220 13.92 -17.44 -8.94
C SER A 220 13.13 -16.81 -7.79
N ILE A 221 12.07 -17.50 -7.36
CA ILE A 221 11.14 -17.04 -6.33
C ILE A 221 11.08 -18.10 -5.22
N ALA A 222 11.33 -17.72 -3.98
CA ALA A 222 11.27 -18.61 -2.83
C ALA A 222 10.16 -18.15 -1.87
N VAL A 223 9.14 -18.99 -1.69
CA VAL A 223 8.05 -18.77 -0.73
C VAL A 223 8.36 -19.54 0.55
N ASP A 224 8.45 -18.83 1.66
CA ASP A 224 8.73 -19.42 2.98
C ASP A 224 7.49 -20.15 3.55
N ALA A 225 7.65 -21.41 3.96
CA ALA A 225 6.52 -22.25 4.33
C ALA A 225 5.95 -21.96 5.73
N LYS A 226 6.69 -21.23 6.56
CA LYS A 226 6.36 -20.93 7.96
C LYS A 226 5.71 -19.56 8.12
N THR A 227 6.06 -18.62 7.24
CA THR A 227 5.62 -17.20 7.29
C THR A 227 4.86 -16.75 6.03
N SER A 228 4.91 -17.54 4.94
CA SER A 228 4.55 -17.17 3.56
C SER A 228 5.39 -16.06 2.92
N VAL A 229 6.48 -15.58 3.53
CA VAL A 229 7.28 -14.47 2.97
C VAL A 229 7.88 -14.85 1.61
N ILE A 230 7.69 -13.99 0.61
CA ILE A 230 8.28 -14.13 -0.72
C ILE A 230 9.69 -13.50 -0.72
N THR A 231 10.67 -14.24 -1.22
CA THR A 231 12.04 -13.79 -1.46
C THR A 231 12.46 -14.08 -2.90
N TYR A 232 13.43 -13.34 -3.43
CA TYR A 232 13.85 -13.41 -4.85
C TYR A 232 15.36 -13.64 -4.98
N ASN A 233 15.79 -14.27 -6.08
CA ASN A 233 17.19 -14.32 -6.56
C ASN A 233 18.23 -14.74 -5.50
N LEU A 234 17.95 -15.79 -4.72
CA LEU A 234 18.83 -16.27 -3.62
C LEU A 234 20.23 -16.79 -4.05
N ASP A 235 20.54 -16.87 -5.35
CA ASP A 235 21.80 -17.44 -5.87
C ASP A 235 22.83 -16.41 -6.40
N GLU A 236 22.50 -15.12 -6.50
CA GLU A 236 23.48 -14.12 -6.98
C GLU A 236 24.62 -13.84 -5.98
N GLN A 237 24.38 -13.99 -4.66
CA GLN A 237 25.41 -13.76 -3.62
C GLN A 237 26.34 -14.96 -3.34
N LYS A 238 26.11 -16.13 -3.96
CA LYS A 238 27.03 -17.28 -3.85
C LYS A 238 28.08 -17.29 -4.96
N GLN A 239 27.66 -17.14 -6.22
CA GLN A 239 28.56 -17.22 -7.36
C GLN A 239 29.66 -16.12 -7.33
N GLU A 240 29.33 -14.93 -6.82
CA GLU A 240 30.31 -13.84 -6.68
C GLU A 240 31.39 -14.09 -5.61
N LYS A 241 31.20 -15.03 -4.67
CA LYS A 241 32.23 -15.40 -3.68
C LYS A 241 33.15 -16.49 -4.21
N GLU A 242 32.57 -17.56 -4.75
CA GLU A 242 33.33 -18.69 -5.33
C GLU A 242 34.18 -18.25 -6.55
N ALA A 243 33.77 -17.20 -7.27
CA ALA A 243 34.55 -16.57 -8.34
C ALA A 243 35.73 -15.71 -7.84
N LYS A 244 35.69 -15.17 -6.61
CA LYS A 244 36.72 -14.23 -6.10
C LYS A 244 37.86 -14.94 -5.35
N GLU A 245 37.61 -16.09 -4.74
CA GLU A 245 38.67 -16.87 -4.06
C GLU A 245 39.64 -17.53 -5.07
N ASN A 246 39.15 -17.97 -6.23
CA ASN A 246 39.96 -18.65 -7.26
C ASN A 246 40.89 -17.73 -8.08
N SER A 247 40.88 -16.41 -7.86
CA SER A 247 41.67 -15.45 -8.67
C SER A 247 42.87 -14.85 -7.94
N SER A 248 43.19 -15.29 -6.72
CA SER A 248 44.06 -14.56 -5.79
C SER A 248 45.29 -15.34 -5.28
N GLN A 249 45.80 -16.31 -6.05
CA GLN A 249 47.03 -17.05 -5.71
C GLN A 249 47.94 -17.36 -6.92
N GLU A 250 48.58 -16.34 -7.50
CA GLU A 250 49.87 -16.53 -8.21
C GLU A 250 50.69 -15.22 -8.26
N HIS A 251 52.02 -15.34 -8.33
CA HIS A 251 53.06 -14.30 -8.37
C HIS A 251 53.21 -13.30 -7.20
N GLU A 252 53.84 -13.81 -6.14
CA GLU A 252 55.20 -13.41 -5.71
C GLU A 252 55.58 -11.96 -5.35
N ASN A 253 56.05 -11.83 -4.10
CA ASN A 253 57.13 -10.97 -3.60
C ASN A 253 58.12 -10.36 -4.63
N ILE A 254 58.54 -9.11 -4.40
CA ILE A 254 59.93 -8.80 -3.98
C ILE A 254 60.11 -7.38 -3.37
N LYS A 255 60.86 -7.38 -2.26
CA LYS A 255 61.52 -6.35 -1.42
C LYS A 255 61.82 -4.90 -1.92
N GLU A 256 61.76 -4.00 -0.92
CA GLU A 256 62.77 -2.96 -0.52
C GLU A 256 62.88 -1.55 -1.18
N ASN A 257 62.33 -0.56 -0.45
CA ASN A 257 63.05 0.48 0.34
C ASN A 257 63.45 1.87 -0.25
N ASN A 258 63.48 2.87 0.66
CA ASN A 258 64.13 4.21 0.66
C ASN A 258 63.65 5.42 -0.20
N MET A 259 63.01 6.37 0.49
CA MET A 259 63.38 7.80 0.70
C MET A 259 63.93 8.73 -0.42
N SER A 260 63.25 9.90 -0.55
CA SER A 260 63.82 11.27 -0.68
C SER A 260 64.51 11.64 -2.05
N THR A 261 64.65 12.90 -2.52
CA THR A 261 64.68 14.24 -1.86
C THR A 261 64.26 15.40 -2.82
N HIS A 262 64.09 16.62 -2.29
CA HIS A 262 63.90 17.92 -3.00
C HIS A 262 64.82 18.21 -4.21
N ALA A 263 64.35 19.07 -5.14
CA ALA A 263 65.02 20.36 -5.48
C ALA A 263 64.13 21.36 -6.28
N THR A 264 64.35 22.66 -6.05
CA THR A 264 63.52 23.84 -6.42
C THR A 264 64.01 24.63 -7.65
N SER A 265 63.11 25.20 -8.47
CA SER A 265 63.20 26.51 -9.23
C SER A 265 62.07 26.59 -10.30
N LYS A 266 61.33 27.67 -10.63
CA LYS A 266 61.57 29.14 -10.86
C LYS A 266 62.47 29.43 -12.08
N GLU A 267 62.21 30.33 -13.05
CA GLU A 267 61.12 31.27 -13.44
C GLU A 267 61.51 31.86 -14.84
N GLU A 268 60.70 32.43 -15.75
CA GLU A 268 59.25 32.74 -15.86
C GLU A 268 58.82 33.01 -17.35
N LYS A 269 57.51 33.24 -17.61
CA LYS A 269 56.82 33.94 -18.74
C LYS A 269 57.42 34.00 -20.17
N GLN A 270 56.60 33.58 -21.16
CA GLN A 270 55.85 34.57 -21.98
C GLN A 270 54.56 34.04 -22.65
N THR A 271 53.62 34.97 -22.83
CA THR A 271 52.22 34.88 -23.28
C THR A 271 51.87 34.11 -24.56
N LYS A 272 50.77 33.35 -24.50
CA LYS A 272 49.65 33.44 -25.48
C LYS A 272 48.31 33.37 -24.74
N LYS A 273 47.28 34.04 -25.26
CA LYS A 273 46.08 34.46 -24.51
C LYS A 273 44.79 34.12 -25.28
N GLU A 274 44.32 32.86 -25.21
CA GLU A 274 43.07 32.43 -25.86
C GLU A 274 42.60 31.02 -25.41
N THR A 275 42.39 30.78 -24.10
CA THR A 275 41.87 29.45 -23.65
C THR A 275 41.19 29.41 -22.26
N SER A 276 41.09 30.51 -21.51
CA SER A 276 40.76 30.43 -20.07
C SER A 276 39.28 30.35 -19.69
N SER A 277 38.33 30.61 -20.60
CA SER A 277 36.90 30.66 -20.27
C SER A 277 36.26 29.25 -20.28
N ALA A 278 36.35 28.54 -21.40
CA ALA A 278 35.74 27.22 -21.60
C ALA A 278 36.15 26.19 -20.55
N VAL A 279 37.38 26.30 -20.01
CA VAL A 279 37.91 25.48 -18.90
C VAL A 279 37.10 25.67 -17.61
N GLY A 280 36.62 26.88 -17.33
CA GLY A 280 35.77 27.19 -16.19
C GLY A 280 34.41 26.51 -16.28
N LYS A 281 33.70 26.67 -17.40
CA LYS A 281 32.40 26.01 -17.62
C LYS A 281 32.49 24.49 -17.53
N SER A 282 33.47 23.88 -18.21
CA SER A 282 33.64 22.42 -18.19
C SER A 282 34.03 21.89 -16.81
N LYS A 283 34.86 22.63 -16.05
CA LYS A 283 35.20 22.27 -14.66
C LYS A 283 33.95 22.25 -13.77
N VAL A 284 33.10 23.27 -13.84
CA VAL A 284 31.90 23.35 -12.99
C VAL A 284 30.85 22.31 -13.41
N LEU A 285 30.69 22.00 -14.70
CA LEU A 285 29.82 20.88 -15.13
C LEU A 285 30.31 19.52 -14.59
N ASN A 286 31.61 19.28 -14.59
CA ASN A 286 32.19 18.07 -13.97
C ASN A 286 31.98 18.05 -12.45
N GLU A 287 32.01 19.21 -11.78
CA GLU A 287 31.67 19.32 -10.36
C GLU A 287 30.19 19.06 -10.08
N LEU A 288 29.27 19.42 -10.98
CA LEU A 288 27.85 19.06 -10.84
C LEU A 288 27.62 17.56 -11.01
N ALA A 289 28.23 16.94 -12.03
CA ALA A 289 28.16 15.48 -12.21
C ALA A 289 28.81 14.73 -11.03
N ALA A 290 29.88 15.28 -10.43
CA ALA A 290 30.47 14.73 -9.20
C ALA A 290 29.57 14.93 -7.97
N LEU A 291 28.70 15.95 -7.96
CA LEU A 291 27.71 16.17 -6.89
C LEU A 291 26.57 15.14 -6.98
N GLU A 292 26.13 14.76 -8.18
CA GLU A 292 25.13 13.69 -8.38
C GLU A 292 25.58 12.36 -7.78
N ASN A 293 26.89 12.07 -7.83
CA ASN A 293 27.48 10.88 -7.21
C ASN A 293 27.70 11.00 -5.69
N GLN A 294 27.37 12.15 -5.08
CA GLN A 294 27.38 12.39 -3.63
C GLN A 294 25.96 12.43 -3.04
N GLU A 295 24.92 12.36 -3.89
CA GLU A 295 23.54 12.26 -3.43
C GLU A 295 23.31 10.93 -2.72
N LYS A 296 22.55 10.99 -1.63
CA LYS A 296 22.09 9.82 -0.91
C LYS A 296 20.80 9.31 -1.57
N HIS A 297 20.78 8.01 -1.83
CA HIS A 297 19.64 7.26 -2.37
C HIS A 297 19.54 5.94 -1.59
N THR A 298 19.07 5.98 -0.35
CA THR A 298 19.00 4.81 0.54
C THR A 298 17.56 4.31 0.69
N ASN A 299 17.39 3.01 0.97
CA ASN A 299 16.07 2.42 1.17
C ASN A 299 15.57 2.70 2.61
N VAL A 300 15.24 3.95 2.88
CA VAL A 300 14.79 4.45 4.19
C VAL A 300 13.33 4.08 4.50
N MET A 301 13.08 3.65 5.74
CA MET A 301 11.80 3.06 6.15
C MET A 301 10.74 4.06 6.66
N SER A 302 11.07 5.35 6.85
CA SER A 302 10.10 6.33 7.36
C SER A 302 10.08 7.63 6.57
N THR A 303 8.92 8.29 6.53
CA THR A 303 8.73 9.61 5.91
C THR A 303 9.70 10.67 6.47
N ASN A 304 10.11 10.57 7.74
CA ASN A 304 11.07 11.50 8.31
C ASN A 304 12.47 11.26 7.74
N ASP A 305 12.88 10.00 7.58
CA ASP A 305 14.20 9.66 7.06
C ASP A 305 14.31 9.97 5.56
N ILE A 306 13.24 9.72 4.79
CA ILE A 306 13.11 10.14 3.39
C ILE A 306 13.26 11.67 3.26
N VAL A 307 12.49 12.44 4.05
CA VAL A 307 12.58 13.91 4.04
C VAL A 307 13.96 14.41 4.47
N ASN A 308 14.59 13.79 5.48
CA ASN A 308 15.95 14.13 5.91
C ASN A 308 17.01 13.82 4.84
N GLU A 309 16.83 12.74 4.07
CA GLU A 309 17.71 12.41 2.95
C GLU A 309 17.59 13.43 1.82
N ILE A 310 16.36 13.77 1.42
CA ILE A 310 16.09 14.75 0.35
C ILE A 310 16.54 16.16 0.76
N GLU A 311 16.31 16.57 2.01
CA GLU A 311 16.78 17.86 2.52
C GLU A 311 18.32 17.90 2.62
N GLY A 312 18.98 16.80 2.97
CA GLY A 312 20.44 16.69 2.89
C GLY A 312 20.99 16.81 1.47
N ASN A 313 20.32 16.19 0.49
CA ASN A 313 20.65 16.36 -0.93
C ASN A 313 20.37 17.81 -1.39
N TYR A 314 19.27 18.43 -0.96
CA TYR A 314 18.97 19.84 -1.21
C TYR A 314 20.07 20.77 -0.68
N GLU A 315 20.58 20.55 0.54
CA GLU A 315 21.67 21.36 1.10
C GLU A 315 22.94 21.29 0.25
N LEU A 316 23.31 20.12 -0.29
CA LEU A 316 24.43 19.99 -1.22
C LEU A 316 24.22 20.87 -2.48
N TRP A 317 23.02 20.79 -3.09
CA TRP A 317 22.70 21.53 -4.31
C TRP A 317 22.52 23.04 -4.08
N ASP A 318 21.96 23.50 -2.96
CA ASP A 318 21.81 24.93 -2.68
C ASP A 318 23.17 25.57 -2.32
N ASN A 319 24.04 24.88 -1.58
CA ASN A 319 25.43 25.30 -1.40
C ASN A 319 26.13 25.47 -2.77
N LYS A 320 25.98 24.48 -3.67
CA LYS A 320 26.58 24.56 -5.01
C LYS A 320 25.97 25.66 -5.88
N LEU A 321 24.67 25.91 -5.75
CA LEU A 321 23.97 27.02 -6.42
C LEU A 321 24.54 28.37 -5.99
N ASN A 322 24.80 28.54 -4.69
CA ASN A 322 25.37 29.76 -4.12
C ASN A 322 26.84 29.98 -4.55
N GLU A 323 27.65 28.92 -4.68
CA GLU A 323 29.00 29.01 -5.28
C GLU A 323 28.94 29.47 -6.75
N ILE A 324 28.06 28.87 -7.55
CA ILE A 324 27.90 29.16 -8.99
C ILE A 324 27.43 30.61 -9.18
N TYR A 325 26.41 31.03 -8.44
CA TYR A 325 25.90 32.40 -8.47
C TYR A 325 26.93 33.44 -7.98
N SER A 326 27.73 33.09 -6.96
CA SER A 326 28.84 33.94 -6.47
C SER A 326 29.99 34.03 -7.48
N THR A 327 30.25 32.96 -8.23
CA THR A 327 31.23 32.96 -9.32
C THR A 327 30.76 33.89 -10.44
N LEU A 328 29.52 33.73 -10.89
CA LEU A 328 28.90 34.59 -11.92
C LEU A 328 28.87 36.07 -11.52
N LYS A 329 28.62 36.39 -10.24
CA LYS A 329 28.73 37.75 -9.70
C LYS A 329 30.09 38.40 -9.90
N ASN A 330 31.16 37.60 -9.88
CA ASN A 330 32.55 38.07 -9.94
C ASN A 330 33.12 38.03 -11.37
N THR A 331 32.52 37.29 -12.31
CA THR A 331 33.00 37.13 -13.69
C THR A 331 32.16 37.86 -14.74
N MET A 332 30.88 38.13 -14.48
CA MET A 332 30.00 38.85 -15.40
C MET A 332 30.18 40.38 -15.30
N SER A 333 29.76 41.12 -16.34
CA SER A 333 29.62 42.57 -16.24
C SER A 333 28.47 42.96 -15.29
N PRO A 334 28.52 44.16 -14.67
CA PRO A 334 27.50 44.58 -13.70
C PRO A 334 26.06 44.52 -14.24
N ASP A 335 25.84 44.95 -15.49
CA ASP A 335 24.50 44.96 -16.11
C ASP A 335 23.99 43.53 -16.39
N ALA A 336 24.87 42.65 -16.88
CA ALA A 336 24.53 41.26 -17.13
C ALA A 336 24.24 40.50 -15.83
N PHE A 337 25.02 40.77 -14.77
CA PHE A 337 24.74 40.22 -13.45
C PHE A 337 23.47 40.79 -12.81
N GLN A 338 23.17 42.08 -13.00
CA GLN A 338 21.92 42.69 -12.50
C GLN A 338 20.69 42.10 -13.20
N SER A 339 20.80 41.76 -14.49
CA SER A 339 19.77 40.99 -15.21
C SER A 339 19.62 39.58 -14.63
N LEU A 340 20.73 38.85 -14.42
CA LEU A 340 20.73 37.53 -13.79
C LEU A 340 20.12 37.55 -12.37
N LYS A 341 20.50 38.51 -11.53
CA LYS A 341 19.97 38.72 -10.17
C LYS A 341 18.45 38.89 -10.18
N THR A 342 17.92 39.63 -11.15
CA THR A 342 16.47 39.82 -11.31
C THR A 342 15.78 38.49 -11.63
N LYS A 343 16.35 37.68 -12.53
CA LYS A 343 15.86 36.32 -12.83
C LYS A 343 15.99 35.38 -11.63
N GLN A 344 17.06 35.46 -10.85
CA GLN A 344 17.27 34.62 -9.67
C GLN A 344 16.23 34.93 -8.58
N ILE A 345 15.92 36.21 -8.34
CA ILE A 345 14.87 36.62 -7.39
C ILE A 345 13.48 36.14 -7.85
N ALA A 346 13.20 36.12 -9.15
CA ALA A 346 11.97 35.57 -9.70
C ALA A 346 11.89 34.05 -9.50
N TRP A 347 12.96 33.31 -9.85
CA TRP A 347 13.05 31.86 -9.66
C TRP A 347 12.90 31.44 -8.19
N VAL A 348 13.52 32.14 -7.23
CA VAL A 348 13.32 31.86 -5.79
C VAL A 348 11.83 32.00 -5.41
N LYS A 349 11.17 33.07 -5.85
CA LYS A 349 9.72 33.25 -5.57
C LYS A 349 8.86 32.14 -6.17
N GLU A 350 9.23 31.61 -7.34
CA GLU A 350 8.55 30.48 -7.95
C GLU A 350 8.77 29.18 -7.15
N LYS A 351 10.02 28.87 -6.77
CA LYS A 351 10.37 27.71 -5.94
C LYS A 351 9.58 27.73 -4.63
N GLU A 352 9.68 28.82 -3.86
CA GLU A 352 8.98 28.93 -2.57
C GLU A 352 7.45 28.88 -2.74
N SER A 353 6.89 29.38 -3.85
CA SER A 353 5.46 29.28 -4.12
C SER A 353 5.00 27.85 -4.43
N LYS A 354 5.78 27.09 -5.20
CA LYS A 354 5.50 25.68 -5.54
C LYS A 354 5.63 24.78 -4.32
N VAL A 355 6.77 24.85 -3.63
CA VAL A 355 7.09 24.09 -2.41
C VAL A 355 6.03 24.36 -1.33
N LYS A 356 5.62 25.63 -1.15
CA LYS A 356 4.53 25.97 -0.22
C LYS A 356 3.20 25.38 -0.66
N ALA A 357 2.82 25.49 -1.94
CA ALA A 357 1.54 24.97 -2.43
C ALA A 357 1.41 23.46 -2.13
N ILE A 358 2.43 22.68 -2.51
CA ILE A 358 2.52 21.24 -2.23
C ILE A 358 2.45 20.98 -0.72
N GLY A 359 3.33 21.60 0.07
CA GLY A 359 3.40 21.39 1.53
C GLY A 359 2.12 21.79 2.30
N THR A 360 1.25 22.62 1.70
CA THR A 360 -0.06 22.99 2.26
C THR A 360 -1.24 22.16 1.78
N ASP A 361 -1.07 21.23 0.83
CA ASP A 361 -2.17 20.41 0.33
C ASP A 361 -2.73 19.49 1.43
N THR A 362 -4.00 19.68 1.80
CA THR A 362 -4.66 18.87 2.83
C THR A 362 -5.01 17.46 2.36
N ASN A 363 -5.06 17.21 1.06
CA ASN A 363 -5.46 15.93 0.48
C ASN A 363 -4.31 14.91 0.48
N ASN A 364 -3.08 15.38 0.27
CA ASN A 364 -1.89 14.54 0.04
C ASN A 364 -1.14 14.15 1.35
N GLY A 365 -1.91 13.89 2.41
CA GLY A 365 -1.48 13.23 3.66
C GLY A 365 -0.13 13.67 4.26
N THR A 366 0.72 12.69 4.52
CA THR A 366 2.14 12.85 4.89
C THR A 366 3.04 13.00 3.66
N MET A 367 2.64 12.42 2.52
CA MET A 367 3.38 12.39 1.25
C MET A 367 3.79 13.79 0.77
N ARG A 368 2.92 14.80 0.96
CA ARG A 368 3.22 16.21 0.66
C ARG A 368 4.52 16.76 1.28
N ARG A 369 5.05 16.13 2.34
CA ARG A 369 6.36 16.50 2.92
C ARG A 369 7.52 16.02 2.05
N ILE A 370 7.40 14.80 1.50
CA ILE A 370 8.35 14.24 0.53
C ILE A 370 8.29 15.10 -0.73
N ASP A 371 7.11 15.20 -1.36
CA ASP A 371 6.89 15.94 -2.61
C ASP A 371 7.36 17.41 -2.54
N ALA A 372 7.14 18.10 -1.41
CA ALA A 372 7.58 19.47 -1.22
C ALA A 372 9.12 19.59 -1.12
N SER A 373 9.79 18.66 -0.41
CA SER A 373 11.25 18.61 -0.36
C SER A 373 11.85 18.12 -1.68
N GLU A 374 11.18 17.23 -2.43
CA GLU A 374 11.61 16.78 -3.76
C GLU A 374 11.60 17.92 -4.79
N GLU A 375 10.49 18.66 -4.93
CA GLU A 375 10.43 19.81 -5.85
C GLU A 375 11.43 20.91 -5.44
N LYS A 376 11.66 21.10 -4.13
CA LYS A 376 12.67 22.03 -3.59
C LYS A 376 14.10 21.62 -3.98
N TYR A 377 14.45 20.35 -3.80
CA TYR A 377 15.72 19.75 -4.25
C TYR A 377 15.87 19.88 -5.77
N LYS A 378 14.89 19.38 -6.52
CA LYS A 378 14.90 19.26 -7.97
C LYS A 378 15.03 20.61 -8.65
N MET A 379 14.20 21.60 -8.30
CA MET A 379 14.30 22.95 -8.87
C MET A 379 15.67 23.58 -8.60
N THR A 380 16.28 23.29 -7.46
CA THR A 380 17.61 23.81 -7.07
C THR A 380 18.73 23.12 -7.87
N LYS A 381 18.64 21.81 -8.09
CA LYS A 381 19.53 21.03 -8.97
C LYS A 381 19.44 21.47 -10.43
N GLU A 382 18.22 21.56 -10.98
CA GLU A 382 17.96 22.09 -12.32
C GLU A 382 18.56 23.50 -12.49
N ARG A 383 18.38 24.37 -11.48
CA ARG A 383 18.90 25.74 -11.51
C ARG A 383 20.44 25.82 -11.54
N CYS A 384 21.14 24.91 -10.89
CA CYS A 384 22.61 24.81 -11.01
C CYS A 384 23.03 24.59 -12.47
N TYR A 385 22.40 23.63 -13.16
CA TYR A 385 22.67 23.38 -14.58
C TYR A 385 22.24 24.56 -15.47
N GLU A 386 21.12 25.23 -15.21
CA GLU A 386 20.71 26.44 -15.94
C GLU A 386 21.76 27.57 -15.83
N LEU A 387 22.28 27.82 -14.63
CA LEU A 387 23.26 28.89 -14.41
C LEU A 387 24.59 28.62 -15.13
N VAL A 388 25.10 27.39 -15.05
CA VAL A 388 26.35 27.02 -15.72
C VAL A 388 26.18 26.99 -17.23
N ASN A 389 25.10 26.40 -17.74
CA ASN A 389 24.88 26.30 -19.19
C ASN A 389 24.53 27.64 -19.83
N GLY A 390 23.74 28.49 -19.16
CA GLY A 390 23.27 29.77 -19.71
C GLY A 390 24.18 30.98 -19.47
N TYR A 391 25.07 30.97 -18.48
CA TYR A 391 25.81 32.17 -18.05
C TYR A 391 27.32 31.98 -17.86
N MET A 392 27.85 30.75 -17.83
CA MET A 392 29.31 30.51 -17.89
C MET A 392 29.79 30.34 -19.34
N ASN A 393 30.92 30.97 -19.66
CA ASN A 393 31.61 30.98 -20.96
C ASN A 393 33.03 30.44 -20.81
#